data_AF-A0A645E4G3-F1
#
_entry.id   AF-A0A645E4G3-F1
#
_cell.length_a   1.000
_cell.length_b   1.000
_cell.length_c   1.000
_cell.angle_alpha   90.00
_cell.angle_beta   90.00
_cell.angle_gamma   90.00
#
_symmetry.space_group_name_H-M   'P 1'
#
loop_
_entity.id
_entity.type
_entity.pdbx_description
1 polymer ?
#
loop_
_entity_poly.entity_id
_entity_poly.type
_entity_poly.pdbx_seq_one_letter_code
_entity_poly.pdbx_strand_id
1 'polypeptide(L)'
;MERERSFFDGLLHGRDSLPLYHDEDGKQYEGMMVTDDYLPPLELMRFYTSFGVRGYNHIEVADYNWPDSVVFKQEVTDYASRLKGEVWVGAWIGNYSHDGHNVTLNIKYYPQSANKAKEVYPLFATVNIMEMVGQAYPDNLFRNDSLSVNFKVDKDIKNAYIRYISTGHGGWGGGDEFNPKLNEIFLDNNRIIAYTPWREDCGSYRILNPASGNFANGLSSSDLSRSGWCPGTVSYPVYVPVGDLKAGEHLLKVAIPVGDPSGNSFSYWCISGVLVGDFIE
;
A
#
# COMPACT_ATOMS: atom_id res chain seq x y z
N MET A 1 -11.72 -1.53 -18.34
CA MET A 1 -10.96 -0.31 -18.68
C MET A 1 -9.50 -0.66 -18.87
N GLU A 2 -9.07 -0.64 -20.14
CA GLU A 2 -7.65 -0.59 -20.47
C GLU A 2 -7.30 0.87 -20.73
N ARG A 3 -6.07 1.26 -20.38
CA ARG A 3 -5.53 2.58 -20.66
C ARG A 3 -4.29 2.39 -21.54
N GLU A 4 -3.92 3.42 -22.27
CA GLU A 4 -2.77 3.37 -23.18
C GLU A 4 -1.46 3.13 -22.43
N ARG A 5 -1.34 3.68 -21.21
CA ARG A 5 -0.17 3.57 -20.34
C ARG A 5 -0.51 2.90 -19.02
N SER A 6 0.52 2.34 -18.40
CA SER A 6 0.47 1.71 -17.08
C SER A 6 1.77 1.97 -16.33
N PHE A 7 1.82 1.56 -15.06
CA PHE A 7 3.06 1.60 -14.30
C PHE A 7 4.20 0.79 -14.94
N PHE A 8 3.87 -0.22 -15.76
CA PHE A 8 4.86 -1.02 -16.46
C PHE A 8 5.68 -0.21 -17.47
N ASP A 9 5.08 0.81 -18.09
CA ASP A 9 5.81 1.74 -18.98
C ASP A 9 6.92 2.48 -18.21
N GLY A 10 6.65 2.87 -16.96
CA GLY A 10 7.67 3.43 -16.06
C GLY A 10 8.83 2.47 -15.82
N LEU A 11 8.54 1.18 -15.65
CA LEU A 11 9.55 0.14 -15.45
C LEU A 11 10.39 -0.10 -16.72
N LEU A 12 9.80 0.00 -17.91
CA LEU A 12 10.49 -0.23 -19.18
C LEU A 12 11.25 1.00 -19.70
N HIS A 13 10.69 2.19 -19.49
CA HIS A 13 11.12 3.43 -20.16
C HIS A 13 11.60 4.51 -19.18
N GLY A 14 11.57 4.23 -17.87
CA GLY A 14 11.99 5.14 -16.82
C GLY A 14 10.82 5.92 -16.22
N ARG A 15 11.00 6.39 -14.96
CA ARG A 15 9.95 7.06 -14.17
C ARG A 15 9.38 8.30 -14.86
N ASP A 16 10.18 8.98 -15.68
CA ASP A 16 9.78 10.21 -16.38
C ASP A 16 8.73 9.95 -17.49
N SER A 17 8.48 8.69 -17.85
CA SER A 17 7.40 8.30 -18.77
C SER A 17 6.01 8.24 -18.10
N LEU A 18 5.97 8.24 -16.75
CA LEU A 18 4.76 8.19 -15.96
C LEU A 18 4.13 9.61 -15.87
N PRO A 19 2.79 9.71 -15.74
CA PRO A 19 2.16 11.00 -15.48
C PRO A 19 2.61 11.59 -14.15
N LEU A 20 2.70 12.91 -14.08
CA LEU A 20 3.09 13.65 -12.89
C LEU A 20 1.87 14.11 -12.09
N TYR A 21 1.95 13.94 -10.78
CA TYR A 21 1.13 14.64 -9.80
C TYR A 21 1.97 15.73 -9.14
N HIS A 22 1.35 16.87 -8.83
CA HIS A 22 1.97 17.97 -8.09
C HIS A 22 1.20 18.20 -6.79
N ASP A 23 1.90 18.31 -5.67
CA ASP A 23 1.28 18.83 -4.44
C ASP A 23 1.15 20.36 -4.47
N GLU A 24 0.50 20.93 -3.45
CA GLU A 24 0.32 22.39 -3.32
C GLU A 24 1.63 23.19 -3.38
N ASP A 25 2.76 22.61 -2.97
CA ASP A 25 4.07 23.26 -3.01
C ASP A 25 4.80 23.04 -4.36
N GLY A 26 4.17 22.34 -5.30
CA GLY A 26 4.70 22.06 -6.64
C GLY A 26 5.69 20.91 -6.71
N LYS A 27 5.85 20.12 -5.64
CA LYS A 27 6.69 18.91 -5.66
C LYS A 27 6.06 17.86 -6.54
N GLN A 28 6.89 17.17 -7.33
CA GLN A 28 6.47 16.23 -8.35
C GLN A 28 6.48 14.79 -7.82
N TYR A 29 5.46 14.03 -8.23
CA TYR A 29 5.32 12.62 -7.92
C TYR A 29 4.88 11.84 -9.15
N GLU A 30 5.63 10.80 -9.51
CA GLU A 30 5.41 10.03 -10.73
C GLU A 30 4.41 8.88 -10.50
N GLY A 31 3.39 8.79 -11.37
CA GLY A 31 2.55 7.61 -11.53
C GLY A 31 1.63 7.26 -10.35
N MET A 32 1.37 8.21 -9.44
CA MET A 32 0.63 7.93 -8.19
C MET A 32 -0.87 7.70 -8.37
N MET A 33 -1.50 8.26 -9.41
CA MET A 33 -2.95 8.21 -9.58
C MET A 33 -3.37 7.95 -11.02
N VAL A 34 -4.60 7.48 -11.20
CA VAL A 34 -5.24 7.27 -12.50
C VAL A 34 -5.37 8.59 -13.27
N THR A 35 -5.19 8.51 -14.59
CA THR A 35 -5.52 9.59 -15.54
C THR A 35 -6.38 9.02 -16.66
N ASP A 36 -6.74 9.86 -17.64
CA ASP A 36 -7.47 9.44 -18.84
C ASP A 36 -6.73 8.39 -19.67
N ASP A 37 -5.40 8.33 -19.57
CA ASP A 37 -4.55 7.48 -20.40
C ASP A 37 -3.60 6.58 -19.59
N TYR A 38 -3.65 6.61 -18.25
CA TYR A 38 -2.76 5.83 -17.38
C TYR A 38 -3.50 5.13 -16.24
N LEU A 39 -3.08 3.89 -15.93
CA LEU A 39 -3.45 3.18 -14.70
C LEU A 39 -2.27 3.09 -13.71
N PRO A 40 -2.49 3.43 -12.42
CA PRO A 40 -1.51 3.17 -11.36
C PRO A 40 -1.38 1.67 -11.09
N PRO A 41 -0.30 1.22 -10.41
CA PRO A 41 -0.11 -0.19 -10.11
C PRO A 41 -1.25 -0.73 -9.22
N LEU A 42 -1.75 -1.92 -9.56
CA LEU A 42 -2.76 -2.62 -8.77
C LEU A 42 -2.09 -3.45 -7.67
N GLU A 43 -2.17 -2.97 -6.43
CA GLU A 43 -1.56 -3.65 -5.30
C GLU A 43 -2.39 -4.86 -4.82
N LEU A 44 -1.87 -6.05 -5.10
CA LEU A 44 -2.48 -7.32 -4.65
C LEU A 44 -2.37 -7.48 -3.13
N MET A 45 -1.16 -7.29 -2.59
CA MET A 45 -0.82 -7.52 -1.19
C MET A 45 0.31 -6.59 -0.75
N ARG A 46 0.08 -5.84 0.32
CA ARG A 46 1.15 -5.14 1.04
C ARG A 46 1.71 -6.03 2.12
N PHE A 47 3.03 -6.16 2.17
CA PHE A 47 3.70 -6.89 3.25
C PHE A 47 4.94 -6.13 3.70
N TYR A 48 5.34 -6.41 4.93
CA TYR A 48 6.57 -5.89 5.51
C TYR A 48 7.47 -7.05 5.87
N THR A 49 8.71 -7.02 5.38
CA THR A 49 9.70 -8.02 5.73
C THR A 49 9.91 -8.03 7.24
N SER A 50 10.16 -9.21 7.78
CA SER A 50 10.71 -9.32 9.13
C SER A 50 12.17 -8.85 9.17
N PHE A 51 12.68 -8.56 10.36
CA PHE A 51 14.09 -8.29 10.59
C PHE A 51 14.93 -9.57 10.46
N GLY A 52 15.46 -9.84 9.25
CA GLY A 52 16.59 -10.74 9.05
C GLY A 52 16.32 -12.24 9.16
N VAL A 53 15.06 -12.69 9.05
CA VAL A 53 14.70 -14.12 9.06
C VAL A 53 15.62 -14.95 8.15
N ARG A 54 16.01 -16.14 8.60
CA ARG A 54 17.03 -17.02 7.98
C ARG A 54 18.45 -16.48 8.01
N GLY A 55 18.69 -15.31 7.41
CA GLY A 55 20.04 -14.74 7.30
C GLY A 55 20.69 -14.45 8.66
N TYR A 56 19.87 -14.12 9.66
CA TYR A 56 20.31 -13.75 11.00
C TYR A 56 19.83 -14.72 12.08
N ASN A 57 19.39 -15.93 11.72
CA ASN A 57 18.94 -16.94 12.69
C ASN A 57 20.06 -17.42 13.64
N HIS A 58 21.32 -17.03 13.39
CA HIS A 58 22.45 -17.25 14.29
C HIS A 58 22.45 -16.33 15.53
N ILE A 59 21.62 -15.27 15.56
CA ILE A 59 21.45 -14.41 16.74
C ILE A 59 20.65 -15.19 17.78
N GLU A 60 21.22 -15.44 18.95
CA GLU A 60 20.54 -16.20 20.01
C GLU A 60 19.80 -15.26 20.99
N VAL A 61 18.52 -15.53 21.22
CA VAL A 61 17.73 -14.92 22.29
C VAL A 61 17.03 -16.04 23.03
N ALA A 62 17.09 -16.04 24.36
CA ALA A 62 16.46 -17.07 25.19
C ALA A 62 14.99 -17.25 24.80
N ASP A 63 14.57 -18.52 24.72
CA ASP A 63 13.20 -18.95 24.38
C ASP A 63 12.72 -18.66 22.95
N TYR A 64 13.58 -18.18 22.06
CA TYR A 64 13.24 -17.97 20.65
C TYR A 64 13.98 -18.94 19.71
N ASN A 65 13.21 -19.71 18.94
CA ASN A 65 13.70 -20.54 17.84
C ASN A 65 13.22 -19.95 16.51
N TRP A 66 14.09 -19.23 15.81
CA TRP A 66 13.72 -18.49 14.60
C TRP A 66 13.37 -19.41 13.43
N PRO A 67 12.31 -19.12 12.65
CA PRO A 67 12.01 -19.86 11.43
C PRO A 67 12.93 -19.45 10.28
N ASP A 68 13.00 -20.28 9.24
CA ASP A 68 13.80 -20.00 8.04
C ASP A 68 13.08 -19.15 6.98
N SER A 69 11.82 -18.80 7.21
CA SER A 69 11.06 -17.95 6.28
C SER A 69 9.83 -17.35 6.96
N VAL A 70 9.29 -16.29 6.33
CA VAL A 70 7.96 -15.75 6.64
C VAL A 70 7.05 -16.04 5.45
N VAL A 71 5.82 -16.47 5.73
CA VAL A 71 4.81 -16.76 4.71
C VAL A 71 3.71 -15.72 4.77
N PHE A 72 3.53 -15.00 3.66
CA PHE A 72 2.41 -14.08 3.46
C PHE A 72 1.36 -14.74 2.58
N LYS A 73 0.10 -14.65 2.97
CA LYS A 73 -1.02 -15.17 2.19
C LYS A 73 -2.20 -14.23 2.32
N GLN A 74 -2.73 -13.78 1.19
CA GLN A 74 -3.90 -12.92 1.13
C GLN A 74 -4.83 -13.38 0.01
N GLU A 75 -6.13 -13.29 0.28
CA GLU A 75 -7.15 -13.49 -0.73
C GLU A 75 -7.34 -12.21 -1.56
N VAL A 76 -7.40 -12.36 -2.88
CA VAL A 76 -7.60 -11.26 -3.84
C VAL A 76 -8.70 -11.60 -4.87
N THR A 77 -9.71 -12.37 -4.46
CA THR A 77 -10.76 -12.88 -5.37
C THR A 77 -11.47 -11.76 -6.13
N ASP A 78 -11.69 -10.62 -5.50
CA ASP A 78 -12.31 -9.45 -6.13
C ASP A 78 -11.52 -8.92 -7.34
N TYR A 79 -10.21 -9.20 -7.40
CA TYR A 79 -9.34 -8.81 -8.51
C TYR A 79 -9.23 -9.86 -9.61
N ALA A 80 -10.00 -10.95 -9.54
CA ALA A 80 -9.93 -12.04 -10.51
C ALA A 80 -10.09 -11.58 -11.97
N SER A 81 -10.95 -10.58 -12.23
CA SER A 81 -11.13 -10.00 -13.57
C SER A 81 -9.85 -9.35 -14.11
N ARG A 82 -9.00 -8.80 -13.24
CA ARG A 82 -7.70 -8.17 -13.58
C ARG A 82 -6.55 -9.16 -13.70
N LEU A 83 -6.77 -10.43 -13.33
CA LEU A 83 -5.77 -11.50 -13.40
C LEU A 83 -6.09 -12.52 -14.51
N LYS A 84 -7.04 -12.20 -15.40
CA LYS A 84 -7.44 -13.07 -16.50
C LYS A 84 -6.57 -12.82 -17.73
N GLY A 85 -6.11 -13.89 -18.36
CA GLY A 85 -5.28 -13.83 -19.58
C GLY A 85 -3.80 -13.70 -19.24
N GLU A 86 -3.07 -12.98 -20.09
CA GLU A 86 -1.66 -12.68 -19.88
C GLU A 86 -1.53 -11.38 -19.07
N VAL A 87 -0.87 -11.45 -17.92
CA VAL A 87 -0.74 -10.32 -16.98
C VAL A 87 0.66 -10.26 -16.40
N TRP A 88 1.16 -9.03 -16.20
CA TRP A 88 2.42 -8.80 -15.50
C TRP A 88 2.17 -8.76 -13.99
N VAL A 89 2.86 -9.63 -13.26
CA VAL A 89 2.85 -9.64 -11.79
C VAL A 89 4.29 -9.62 -11.29
N GLY A 90 4.56 -8.74 -10.33
CA GLY A 90 5.87 -8.60 -9.71
C GLY A 90 5.78 -8.54 -8.19
N ALA A 91 6.94 -8.67 -7.55
CA ALA A 91 7.14 -8.39 -6.14
C ALA A 91 8.24 -7.33 -6.01
N TRP A 92 8.05 -6.37 -5.11
CA TRP A 92 9.03 -5.33 -4.82
C TRP A 92 9.33 -5.30 -3.32
N ILE A 93 10.60 -5.17 -2.99
CA ILE A 93 11.09 -4.94 -1.63
C ILE A 93 12.18 -3.88 -1.72
N GLY A 94 11.88 -2.67 -1.24
CA GLY A 94 12.86 -1.60 -1.13
C GLY A 94 14.00 -2.01 -0.19
N ASN A 95 15.21 -2.16 -0.72
CA ASN A 95 16.39 -2.50 0.06
C ASN A 95 17.67 -1.97 -0.62
N TYR A 96 18.70 -1.74 0.20
CA TYR A 96 20.03 -1.27 -0.25
C TYR A 96 21.14 -2.27 0.08
N SER A 97 20.77 -3.50 0.47
CA SER A 97 21.74 -4.56 0.78
C SER A 97 22.05 -5.35 -0.48
N HIS A 98 23.34 -5.66 -0.69
CA HIS A 98 23.76 -6.52 -1.80
C HIS A 98 23.05 -7.87 -1.79
N ASP A 99 22.91 -8.49 -0.61
CA ASP A 99 22.35 -9.84 -0.48
C ASP A 99 20.82 -9.87 -0.45
N GLY A 100 20.19 -8.71 -0.23
CA GLY A 100 18.75 -8.49 -0.33
C GLY A 100 17.85 -9.57 0.29
N HIS A 101 16.86 -10.00 -0.49
CA HIS A 101 15.82 -10.94 -0.08
C HIS A 101 15.55 -11.99 -1.15
N ASN A 102 15.18 -13.21 -0.73
CA ASN A 102 14.66 -14.24 -1.62
C ASN A 102 13.13 -14.30 -1.50
N VAL A 103 12.43 -14.20 -2.63
CA VAL A 103 10.96 -14.21 -2.69
C VAL A 103 10.48 -15.35 -3.59
N THR A 104 9.44 -16.06 -3.14
CA THR A 104 8.66 -16.98 -3.97
C THR A 104 7.22 -16.48 -4.01
N LEU A 105 6.72 -16.16 -5.20
CA LEU A 105 5.35 -15.71 -5.42
C LEU A 105 4.54 -16.85 -6.05
N ASN A 106 3.37 -17.15 -5.48
CA ASN A 106 2.42 -18.09 -6.06
C ASN A 106 1.03 -17.46 -6.10
N ILE A 107 0.38 -17.50 -7.27
CA ILE A 107 -1.04 -17.18 -7.41
C ILE A 107 -1.80 -18.50 -7.55
N LYS A 108 -2.79 -18.74 -6.69
CA LYS A 108 -3.62 -19.93 -6.72
C LYS A 108 -5.04 -19.56 -7.10
N TYR A 109 -5.51 -20.06 -8.24
CA TYR A 109 -6.89 -19.95 -8.65
C TYR A 109 -7.64 -21.23 -8.27
N TYR A 110 -8.77 -21.07 -7.58
CA TYR A 110 -9.66 -22.16 -7.22
C TYR A 110 -10.95 -22.00 -8.03
N PRO A 111 -11.22 -22.84 -9.04
CA PRO A 111 -12.41 -22.70 -9.88
C PRO A 111 -13.69 -22.78 -9.04
N GLN A 112 -14.57 -21.79 -9.19
CA GLN A 112 -15.91 -21.76 -8.59
C GLN A 112 -16.93 -21.43 -9.68
N SER A 113 -18.10 -22.08 -9.62
CA SER A 113 -19.15 -21.95 -10.64
C SER A 113 -20.04 -20.72 -10.49
N ALA A 114 -19.91 -19.93 -9.42
CA ALA A 114 -20.94 -18.98 -8.99
C ALA A 114 -20.49 -17.52 -8.77
N ASN A 115 -19.20 -17.19 -8.80
CA ASN A 115 -18.77 -15.82 -8.49
C ASN A 115 -18.82 -14.95 -9.75
N LYS A 116 -19.72 -13.97 -9.74
CA LYS A 116 -19.74 -12.90 -10.74
C LYS A 116 -18.46 -12.07 -10.62
N ALA A 117 -17.86 -11.76 -11.76
CA ALA A 117 -16.68 -10.89 -11.80
C ALA A 117 -17.03 -9.50 -11.26
N LYS A 118 -16.13 -8.93 -10.46
CA LYS A 118 -16.22 -7.55 -10.01
C LYS A 118 -15.59 -6.62 -11.03
N GLU A 119 -16.14 -5.41 -11.10
CA GLU A 119 -15.46 -4.29 -11.73
C GLU A 119 -14.38 -3.76 -10.79
N VAL A 120 -13.20 -3.44 -11.34
CA VAL A 120 -12.01 -3.08 -10.58
C VAL A 120 -11.31 -1.89 -11.21
N TYR A 121 -11.22 -0.81 -10.46
CA TYR A 121 -10.67 0.47 -10.87
C TYR A 121 -9.53 0.87 -9.93
N PRO A 122 -8.26 0.62 -10.32
CA PRO A 122 -7.11 1.15 -9.59
C PRO A 122 -7.15 2.69 -9.65
N LEU A 123 -7.31 3.35 -8.50
CA LEU A 123 -7.46 4.81 -8.44
C LEU A 123 -6.13 5.49 -8.13
N PHE A 124 -5.40 4.96 -7.15
CA PHE A 124 -4.10 5.50 -6.74
C PHE A 124 -3.25 4.48 -5.99
N ALA A 125 -1.94 4.69 -6.02
CA ALA A 125 -0.94 4.02 -5.21
C ALA A 125 0.26 4.98 -5.00
N THR A 126 0.51 5.39 -3.76
CA THR A 126 1.63 6.31 -3.42
C THR A 126 2.92 5.57 -3.06
N VAL A 127 2.90 4.22 -3.09
CA VAL A 127 4.10 3.41 -2.89
C VAL A 127 5.09 3.71 -4.02
N ASN A 128 6.26 4.21 -3.67
CA ASN A 128 7.32 4.48 -4.62
C ASN A 128 8.08 3.21 -4.99
N ILE A 129 7.43 2.30 -5.74
CA ILE A 129 8.01 1.02 -6.21
C ILE A 129 9.33 1.23 -6.95
N MET A 130 9.53 2.39 -7.58
CA MET A 130 10.75 2.79 -8.27
C MET A 130 11.69 3.64 -7.39
N GLU A 131 11.66 3.47 -6.06
CA GLU A 131 12.50 4.19 -5.09
C GLU A 131 13.99 4.20 -5.51
N MET A 132 14.56 3.01 -5.77
CA MET A 132 15.98 2.85 -6.11
C MET A 132 16.37 3.42 -7.49
N VAL A 133 15.40 3.91 -8.26
CA VAL A 133 15.62 4.64 -9.52
C VAL A 133 15.00 6.04 -9.48
N GLY A 134 14.79 6.57 -8.27
CA GLY A 134 14.50 7.98 -8.02
C GLY A 134 13.03 8.36 -7.95
N GLN A 135 12.07 7.43 -7.93
CA GLN A 135 10.66 7.80 -7.70
C GLN A 135 10.51 8.39 -6.28
N ALA A 136 9.88 9.57 -6.20
CA ALA A 136 9.83 10.34 -4.97
C ALA A 136 9.04 9.66 -3.85
N TYR A 137 9.51 9.81 -2.61
CA TYR A 137 8.72 9.49 -1.42
C TYR A 137 7.53 10.44 -1.30
N PRO A 138 6.35 10.00 -0.81
CA PRO A 138 5.16 10.85 -0.58
C PRO A 138 5.24 11.60 0.76
N ASP A 139 6.34 12.31 1.00
CA ASP A 139 6.70 12.97 2.28
C ASP A 139 6.11 14.37 2.45
N ASN A 140 5.86 15.10 1.36
CA ASN A 140 5.23 16.44 1.39
C ASN A 140 3.74 16.41 1.01
N LEU A 141 3.30 15.34 0.33
CA LEU A 141 1.95 15.16 -0.23
C LEU A 141 0.80 15.46 0.75
N PHE A 142 0.97 15.15 2.03
CA PHE A 142 -0.08 15.33 3.05
C PHE A 142 0.24 16.42 4.09
N ARG A 143 1.32 17.20 3.91
CA ARG A 143 1.72 18.25 4.86
C ARG A 143 0.82 19.46 4.76
N ASN A 144 0.74 20.00 3.55
CA ASN A 144 -0.06 21.18 3.23
C ASN A 144 -1.23 20.82 2.30
N ASP A 145 -1.30 19.57 1.84
CA ASP A 145 -2.22 19.14 0.81
C ASP A 145 -2.89 17.80 1.20
N SER A 146 -3.57 17.21 0.24
CA SER A 146 -4.36 16.00 0.29
C SER A 146 -4.29 15.34 -1.08
N LEU A 147 -4.28 14.02 -1.14
CA LEU A 147 -4.33 13.34 -2.41
C LEU A 147 -5.73 13.50 -3.01
N SER A 148 -5.84 14.18 -4.15
CA SER A 148 -7.09 14.36 -4.89
C SER A 148 -7.05 13.61 -6.22
N VAL A 149 -8.00 12.70 -6.43
CA VAL A 149 -8.05 11.80 -7.58
C VAL A 149 -9.38 12.00 -8.30
N ASN A 150 -9.33 12.59 -9.50
CA ASN A 150 -10.46 12.60 -10.41
C ASN A 150 -10.49 11.26 -11.15
N PHE A 151 -11.65 10.61 -11.17
CA PHE A 151 -11.81 9.35 -11.88
C PHE A 151 -13.19 9.26 -12.52
N LYS A 152 -13.25 8.52 -13.62
CA LYS A 152 -14.46 8.29 -14.38
C LYS A 152 -14.89 6.83 -14.29
N VAL A 153 -16.20 6.62 -14.13
CA VAL A 153 -16.83 5.32 -14.29
C VAL A 153 -17.77 5.34 -15.49
N ASP A 154 -17.54 4.44 -16.46
CA ASP A 154 -18.29 4.44 -17.73
C ASP A 154 -19.73 3.93 -17.61
N LYS A 155 -20.02 3.20 -16.53
CA LYS A 155 -21.33 2.61 -16.25
C LYS A 155 -21.63 2.75 -14.76
N ASP A 156 -22.92 2.71 -14.42
CA ASP A 156 -23.37 2.60 -13.05
C ASP A 156 -22.74 1.35 -12.39
N ILE A 157 -22.30 1.47 -11.14
CA ILE A 157 -21.71 0.39 -10.34
C ILE A 157 -22.59 0.15 -9.13
N LYS A 158 -22.94 -1.11 -8.84
CA LYS A 158 -23.69 -1.49 -7.62
C LYS A 158 -22.77 -1.96 -6.52
N ASN A 159 -23.21 -1.77 -5.27
CA ASN A 159 -22.53 -2.31 -4.08
C ASN A 159 -21.02 -1.98 -4.04
N ALA A 160 -20.67 -0.77 -4.47
CA ALA A 160 -19.29 -0.36 -4.61
C ALA A 160 -18.64 -0.11 -3.25
N TYR A 161 -17.33 -0.31 -3.19
CA TYR A 161 -16.48 0.02 -2.06
C TYR A 161 -15.09 0.43 -2.55
N ILE A 162 -14.38 1.22 -1.74
CA ILE A 162 -12.95 1.46 -1.91
C ILE A 162 -12.21 0.42 -1.06
N ARG A 163 -11.44 -0.45 -1.71
CA ARG A 163 -10.43 -1.27 -1.04
C ARG A 163 -9.20 -0.39 -0.80
N TYR A 164 -8.96 -0.02 0.45
CA TYR A 164 -7.95 0.96 0.86
C TYR A 164 -6.90 0.32 1.76
N ILE A 165 -5.63 0.44 1.40
CA ILE A 165 -4.49 0.03 2.24
C ILE A 165 -3.75 1.29 2.65
N SER A 166 -3.44 1.44 3.93
CA SER A 166 -2.71 2.59 4.45
C SER A 166 -1.72 2.21 5.54
N THR A 167 -0.52 2.74 5.42
CA THR A 167 0.59 2.49 6.32
C THR A 167 1.46 3.73 6.48
N GLY A 168 1.66 4.15 7.73
CA GLY A 168 2.48 5.30 8.09
C GLY A 168 3.94 4.91 8.32
N HIS A 169 4.86 5.80 7.94
CA HIS A 169 6.29 5.58 8.00
C HIS A 169 7.02 6.81 8.53
N GLY A 170 8.25 6.59 8.98
CA GLY A 170 9.09 7.61 9.63
C GLY A 170 9.71 7.03 10.89
N GLY A 171 10.86 6.35 10.75
CA GLY A 171 11.43 5.46 11.77
C GLY A 171 12.12 6.12 12.96
N TRP A 172 11.55 7.20 13.52
CA TRP A 172 12.01 7.81 14.76
C TRP A 172 10.84 8.04 15.71
N GLY A 173 11.10 8.35 16.98
CA GLY A 173 10.05 8.41 18.02
C GLY A 173 8.92 9.41 17.75
N GLY A 174 9.15 10.45 16.95
CA GLY A 174 8.11 11.41 16.53
C GLY A 174 7.53 11.16 15.14
N GLY A 175 8.02 10.14 14.42
CA GLY A 175 7.60 9.85 13.06
C GLY A 175 6.31 9.02 13.01
N ASP A 176 5.66 9.04 11.85
CA ASP A 176 4.31 8.50 11.70
C ASP A 176 4.27 6.97 11.72
N GLU A 177 5.42 6.30 11.66
CA GLU A 177 5.52 4.85 11.92
C GLU A 177 4.99 4.52 13.32
N PHE A 178 5.34 5.34 14.32
CA PHE A 178 5.07 5.09 15.74
C PHE A 178 4.04 6.05 16.34
N ASN A 179 3.41 6.88 15.53
CA ASN A 179 2.44 7.87 15.98
C ASN A 179 1.15 7.74 15.15
N PRO A 180 0.00 7.37 15.77
CA PRO A 180 -1.24 7.14 15.05
C PRO A 180 -1.78 8.42 14.39
N LYS A 181 -2.18 8.34 13.11
CA LYS A 181 -2.78 9.48 12.37
C LYS A 181 -4.15 9.13 11.79
N LEU A 182 -5.09 10.07 11.89
CA LEU A 182 -6.42 9.93 11.32
C LEU A 182 -6.34 9.98 9.79
N ASN A 183 -6.77 8.92 9.12
CA ASN A 183 -6.97 8.89 7.68
C ASN A 183 -8.44 9.19 7.38
N GLU A 184 -8.68 10.26 6.62
CA GLU A 184 -10.02 10.64 6.17
C GLU A 184 -10.12 10.48 4.65
N ILE A 185 -11.20 9.84 4.19
CA ILE A 185 -11.47 9.69 2.76
C ILE A 185 -12.82 10.34 2.46
N PHE A 186 -12.85 11.11 1.38
CA PHE A 186 -14.04 11.80 0.89
C PHE A 186 -14.32 11.37 -0.54
N LEU A 187 -15.59 11.16 -0.85
CA LEU A 187 -16.09 10.96 -2.21
C LEU A 187 -17.10 12.06 -2.52
N ASP A 188 -16.87 12.81 -3.60
CA ASP A 188 -17.71 13.94 -4.02
C ASP A 188 -18.02 14.91 -2.86
N ASN A 189 -16.96 15.27 -2.12
CA ASN A 189 -16.97 16.12 -0.93
C ASN A 189 -17.68 15.54 0.32
N ASN A 190 -18.19 14.31 0.26
CA ASN A 190 -18.78 13.63 1.42
C ASN A 190 -17.73 12.72 2.08
N ARG A 191 -17.50 12.89 3.39
CA ARG A 191 -16.60 12.00 4.13
C ARG A 191 -17.20 10.60 4.24
N ILE A 192 -16.58 9.61 3.62
CA ILE A 192 -17.04 8.21 3.60
C ILE A 192 -16.37 7.35 4.67
N ILE A 193 -15.19 7.73 5.16
CA ILE A 193 -14.55 7.12 6.33
C ILE A 193 -13.62 8.12 7.04
N ALA A 194 -13.48 7.94 8.35
CA ALA A 194 -12.42 8.52 9.17
C ALA A 194 -11.94 7.40 10.11
N TYR A 195 -10.70 6.95 9.97
CA TYR A 195 -10.14 5.89 10.82
C TYR A 195 -8.65 6.04 11.01
N THR A 196 -8.10 5.45 12.07
CA THR A 196 -6.67 5.49 12.37
C THR A 196 -6.07 4.10 12.10
N PRO A 197 -5.26 3.91 11.03
CA PRO A 197 -4.55 2.66 10.81
C PRO A 197 -3.54 2.45 11.94
N TRP A 198 -3.79 1.48 12.82
CA TRP A 198 -2.94 1.23 13.99
C TRP A 198 -2.95 -0.25 14.37
N ARG A 199 -1.78 -0.79 14.72
CA ARG A 199 -1.56 -2.18 15.12
C ARG A 199 -0.84 -2.21 16.46
N GLU A 200 -1.37 -2.94 17.42
CA GLU A 200 -0.81 -3.09 18.77
C GLU A 200 -0.43 -4.53 19.11
N ASP A 201 -0.49 -5.42 18.12
CA ASP A 201 -0.25 -6.85 18.23
C ASP A 201 1.15 -7.25 17.71
N CYS A 202 2.03 -6.28 17.43
CA CYS A 202 3.31 -6.53 16.77
C CYS A 202 4.25 -7.47 17.54
N GLY A 203 4.23 -7.42 18.88
CA GLY A 203 4.95 -8.38 19.73
C GLY A 203 4.59 -9.84 19.49
N SER A 204 3.40 -10.14 18.96
CA SER A 204 2.98 -11.50 18.58
C SER A 204 3.84 -12.10 17.46
N TYR A 205 4.56 -11.26 16.71
CA TYR A 205 5.41 -11.66 15.59
C TYR A 205 6.91 -11.63 15.93
N ARG A 206 7.29 -11.48 17.20
CA ARG A 206 8.70 -11.43 17.65
C ARG A 206 9.52 -12.61 17.13
N ILE A 207 8.93 -13.81 17.09
CA ILE A 207 9.54 -15.04 16.58
C ILE A 207 9.97 -14.97 15.10
N LEU A 208 9.46 -14.01 14.33
CA LEU A 208 9.82 -13.84 12.93
C LEU A 208 11.04 -12.92 12.74
N ASN A 209 11.51 -12.25 13.80
CA ASN A 209 12.36 -11.05 13.71
C ASN A 209 13.72 -11.23 14.43
N PRO A 210 14.59 -12.16 14.01
CA PRO A 210 15.86 -12.44 14.70
C PRO A 210 16.78 -11.22 14.83
N ALA A 211 16.84 -10.37 13.80
CA ALA A 211 17.72 -9.19 13.76
C ALA A 211 17.06 -7.90 14.27
N SER A 212 15.91 -7.99 14.94
CA SER A 212 15.26 -6.81 15.51
C SER A 212 16.10 -6.23 16.65
N GLY A 213 16.33 -4.91 16.62
CA GLY A 213 17.06 -4.22 17.68
C GLY A 213 16.33 -4.29 19.01
N ASN A 214 17.05 -4.60 20.10
CA ASN A 214 16.49 -4.68 21.45
C ASN A 214 16.87 -3.43 22.26
N PHE A 215 15.91 -2.87 22.98
CA PHE A 215 16.07 -1.64 23.75
C PHE A 215 16.22 -1.92 25.25
N ALA A 216 16.76 -0.96 25.99
CA ALA A 216 16.97 -1.07 27.43
C ALA A 216 15.68 -1.17 28.25
N ASN A 217 14.51 -0.85 27.67
CA ASN A 217 13.21 -1.01 28.30
C ASN A 217 12.64 -2.44 28.18
N GLY A 218 13.39 -3.37 27.60
CA GLY A 218 12.99 -4.77 27.43
C GLY A 218 12.17 -5.05 26.17
N LEU A 219 11.85 -4.04 25.36
CA LEU A 219 11.16 -4.23 24.08
C LEU A 219 12.15 -4.39 22.93
N SER A 220 11.74 -5.15 21.92
CA SER A 220 12.38 -5.16 20.60
C SER A 220 11.68 -4.19 19.65
N SER A 221 12.39 -3.69 18.64
CA SER A 221 11.82 -2.83 17.60
C SER A 221 10.61 -3.48 16.91
N SER A 222 10.67 -4.79 16.66
CA SER A 222 9.55 -5.57 16.10
C SER A 222 8.30 -5.58 16.97
N ASP A 223 8.41 -5.26 18.26
CA ASP A 223 7.32 -5.39 19.22
C ASP A 223 6.48 -4.12 19.29
N LEU A 224 7.05 -2.99 18.84
CA LEU A 224 6.42 -1.68 18.90
C LEU A 224 5.16 -1.62 18.02
N SER A 225 4.09 -1.08 18.60
CA SER A 225 2.87 -0.70 17.88
C SER A 225 3.16 0.27 16.75
N ARG A 226 2.42 0.15 15.65
CA ARG A 226 2.73 0.84 14.40
C ARG A 226 1.51 1.24 13.60
N SER A 227 1.68 2.23 12.73
CA SER A 227 0.64 2.75 11.83
C SER A 227 0.29 1.80 10.68
N GLY A 228 -0.51 0.76 10.97
CA GLY A 228 -1.12 -0.11 9.98
C GLY A 228 -0.30 -1.34 9.55
N TRP A 229 0.85 -1.60 10.19
CA TRP A 229 1.72 -2.72 9.83
C TRP A 229 2.55 -3.24 11.01
N CYS A 230 3.02 -4.47 10.92
CA CYS A 230 4.06 -5.02 11.80
C CYS A 230 5.13 -5.73 10.95
N PRO A 231 6.42 -5.70 11.35
CA PRO A 231 7.48 -6.44 10.68
C PRO A 231 7.19 -7.96 10.63
N GLY A 232 7.17 -8.53 9.42
CA GLY A 232 6.82 -9.94 9.20
C GLY A 232 5.32 -10.18 9.01
N THR A 233 4.52 -9.17 8.67
CA THR A 233 3.08 -9.31 8.42
C THR A 233 2.59 -8.72 7.10
N VAL A 234 1.40 -9.13 6.68
CA VAL A 234 0.58 -8.43 5.67
C VAL A 234 -0.11 -7.23 6.32
N SER A 235 -0.16 -6.11 5.60
CA SER A 235 -1.05 -4.98 5.94
C SER A 235 -2.37 -5.16 5.20
N TYR A 236 -3.41 -5.46 5.95
CA TYR A 236 -4.72 -5.74 5.37
C TYR A 236 -5.41 -4.46 4.88
N PRO A 237 -6.14 -4.53 3.76
CA PRO A 237 -7.02 -3.45 3.33
C PRO A 237 -8.19 -3.28 4.29
N VAL A 238 -8.70 -2.07 4.37
CA VAL A 238 -10.07 -1.79 4.81
C VAL A 238 -10.99 -1.66 3.60
N TYR A 239 -12.23 -2.07 3.76
CA TYR A 239 -13.25 -2.03 2.71
C TYR A 239 -14.23 -0.91 3.07
N VAL A 240 -14.10 0.23 2.40
CA VAL A 240 -14.89 1.43 2.69
C VAL A 240 -16.15 1.41 1.81
N PRO A 241 -17.35 1.23 2.39
CA PRO A 241 -18.57 1.17 1.59
C PRO A 241 -18.82 2.51 0.88
N VAL A 242 -19.10 2.44 -0.42
CA VAL A 242 -19.53 3.58 -1.24
C VAL A 242 -21.02 3.44 -1.57
N GLY A 243 -21.50 2.22 -1.78
CA GLY A 243 -22.87 1.95 -2.20
C GLY A 243 -23.01 2.00 -3.71
N ASP A 244 -24.16 2.45 -4.21
CA ASP A 244 -24.39 2.57 -5.65
C ASP A 244 -23.73 3.84 -6.20
N LEU A 245 -22.89 3.69 -7.22
CA LEU A 245 -22.19 4.78 -7.89
C LEU A 245 -22.74 4.97 -9.30
N LYS A 246 -22.98 6.22 -9.70
CA LYS A 246 -23.50 6.54 -11.04
C LYS A 246 -22.39 6.62 -12.07
N ALA A 247 -22.70 6.33 -13.33
CA ALA A 247 -21.80 6.62 -14.44
C ALA A 247 -21.46 8.12 -14.46
N GLY A 248 -20.18 8.46 -14.67
CA GLY A 248 -19.72 9.84 -14.71
C GLY A 248 -18.38 10.07 -14.02
N GLU A 249 -18.08 11.36 -13.84
CA GLU A 249 -16.89 11.85 -13.14
C GLU A 249 -17.15 11.91 -11.63
N HIS A 250 -16.15 11.50 -10.86
CA HIS A 250 -16.16 11.54 -9.40
C HIS A 250 -14.82 12.04 -8.87
N LEU A 251 -14.85 12.62 -7.68
CA LEU A 251 -13.66 13.08 -6.97
C LEU A 251 -13.47 12.28 -5.68
N LEU A 252 -12.36 11.55 -5.59
CA LEU A 252 -11.91 10.96 -4.34
C LEU A 252 -10.80 11.80 -3.73
N LYS A 253 -10.89 12.07 -2.42
CA LYS A 253 -9.89 12.82 -1.66
C LYS A 253 -9.43 12.00 -0.46
N VAL A 254 -8.13 11.94 -0.20
CA VAL A 254 -7.54 11.36 1.01
C VAL A 254 -6.78 12.43 1.77
N ALA A 255 -7.09 12.61 3.06
CA ALA A 255 -6.42 13.55 3.94
C ALA A 255 -5.84 12.83 5.15
N ILE A 256 -4.58 13.15 5.50
CA ILE A 256 -3.85 12.55 6.61
C ILE A 256 -3.02 13.66 7.27
N PRO A 257 -3.10 13.87 8.61
CA PRO A 257 -2.29 14.88 9.29
C PRO A 257 -0.86 14.38 9.52
N VAL A 258 -0.03 14.39 8.48
CA VAL A 258 1.34 13.86 8.53
C VAL A 258 2.22 14.62 9.53
N GLY A 259 3.10 13.92 10.24
CA GLY A 259 4.01 14.53 11.23
C GLY A 259 5.13 15.40 10.63
N ASP A 260 5.55 16.41 11.39
CA ASP A 260 6.68 17.29 11.06
C ASP A 260 8.01 16.52 10.93
N PRO A 261 8.93 16.94 10.06
CA PRO A 261 10.23 16.29 9.93
C PRO A 261 11.11 16.58 11.15
N SER A 262 12.13 15.74 11.37
CA SER A 262 13.13 15.93 12.43
C SER A 262 14.53 15.62 11.90
N GLY A 263 15.34 16.68 11.72
CA GLY A 263 16.65 16.57 11.09
C GLY A 263 16.53 16.02 9.67
N ASN A 264 17.18 14.88 9.40
CA ASN A 264 17.09 14.18 8.11
C ASN A 264 15.93 13.17 8.04
N SER A 265 15.08 13.12 9.07
CA SER A 265 13.97 12.18 9.15
C SER A 265 12.66 12.86 8.73
N PHE A 266 11.84 12.17 7.96
CA PHE A 266 10.54 12.67 7.51
C PHE A 266 9.48 11.56 7.56
N SER A 267 8.24 11.96 7.84
CA SER A 267 7.10 11.06 7.81
C SER A 267 6.54 11.00 6.39
N TYR A 268 6.04 9.84 6.00
CA TYR A 268 5.35 9.66 4.73
C TYR A 268 4.32 8.53 4.85
N TRP A 269 3.34 8.52 3.93
CA TRP A 269 2.26 7.55 3.93
C TRP A 269 2.20 6.80 2.62
N CYS A 270 2.39 5.49 2.70
CA CYS A 270 2.12 4.59 1.60
C CYS A 270 0.64 4.24 1.63
N ILE A 271 -0.11 4.63 0.61
CA ILE A 271 -1.54 4.37 0.50
C ILE A 271 -1.88 3.84 -0.89
N SER A 272 -2.87 2.98 -0.99
CA SER A 272 -3.43 2.53 -2.27
C SER A 272 -4.94 2.41 -2.17
N GLY A 273 -5.64 2.85 -3.20
CA GLY A 273 -7.10 2.78 -3.27
C GLY A 273 -7.57 2.21 -4.59
N VAL A 274 -8.48 1.25 -4.50
CA VAL A 274 -9.10 0.61 -5.66
C VAL A 274 -10.61 0.61 -5.46
N LEU A 275 -11.34 1.20 -6.38
CA LEU A 275 -12.80 1.10 -6.41
C LEU A 275 -13.17 -0.28 -6.97
N VAL A 276 -14.02 -0.99 -6.24
CA VAL A 276 -14.52 -2.31 -6.62
C VAL A 276 -16.03 -2.31 -6.49
N GLY A 277 -16.73 -2.98 -7.40
CA GLY A 277 -18.18 -3.14 -7.30
C GLY A 277 -18.73 -4.19 -8.26
N ASP A 278 -20.05 -4.35 -8.24
CA ASP A 278 -20.75 -5.32 -9.06
C ASP A 278 -21.00 -4.78 -10.48
N PHE A 279 -20.88 -5.68 -11.46
CA PHE A 279 -21.32 -5.44 -12.82
C PHE A 279 -22.83 -5.22 -12.87
N ILE A 280 -23.27 -4.17 -13.55
CA ILE A 280 -24.65 -4.02 -14.00
C ILE A 280 -24.69 -4.45 -15.46
N GLU A 281 -25.39 -5.55 -15.74
CA GLU A 281 -25.68 -6.00 -17.11
C GLU A 281 -26.59 -5.01 -17.85
#